data_AF-A0A2Z6QT79-F1
#
_entry.id   AF-A0A2Z6QT79-F1
#
_cell.length_a   1.000
_cell.length_b   1.000
_cell.length_c   1.000
_cell.angle_alpha   90.00
_cell.angle_beta   90.00
_cell.angle_gamma   90.00
#
_symmetry.space_group_name_H-M   'P 1'
#
loop_
_entity.id
_entity.type
_entity.pdbx_description
1 polymer ?
#
loop_
_entity_poly.entity_id
_entity_poly.type
_entity_poly.pdbx_seq_one_letter_code
_entity_poly.pdbx_strand_id
1 'polypeptide(L)' 'MDTLHCYDLNTNDIIFQQDNDLKHIATCIKQWFEDNKIEVLSWPPQSPNLNPIKHHWNNIDCYLRASEIEIRGENIL' A
#
# COMPACT_ATOMS: atom_id res chain seq x y z
N MET A 1 -0.60 9.65 15.05
CA MET A 1 -1.13 8.55 14.23
C MET A 1 -1.32 7.35 15.15
N ASP A 2 -2.55 6.98 15.50
CA ASP A 2 -2.81 6.00 16.55
C ASP A 2 -2.20 4.62 16.25
N THR A 3 -2.11 4.25 14.97
CA THR A 3 -1.52 2.99 14.53
C THR A 3 -0.04 2.86 14.89
N LEU A 4 0.77 3.93 14.81
CA LEU A 4 2.20 3.85 15.12
C LEU A 4 2.43 3.64 16.62
N HIS A 5 1.59 4.25 17.45
CA HIS A 5 1.64 4.11 18.90
C HIS A 5 1.38 2.65 19.34
N CYS A 6 0.55 1.88 18.62
CA CYS A 6 0.35 0.46 18.91
C CYS A 6 1.62 -0.39 18.76
N TYR A 7 2.60 0.09 17.98
CA TYR A 7 3.87 -0.59 17.72
C TYR A 7 5.05 0.08 18.41
N ASP A 8 4.81 1.07 19.29
CA ASP A 8 5.86 1.88 19.94
C ASP A 8 6.80 2.56 18.91
N LEU A 9 6.23 3.02 17.80
CA LEU A 9 6.94 3.72 16.73
C LEU A 9 6.53 5.19 16.65
N ASN A 10 7.44 6.04 16.22
CA ASN A 10 7.18 7.43 15.82
C ASN A 10 7.29 7.59 14.32
N THR A 11 6.86 8.75 13.81
CA THR A 11 6.98 9.07 12.38
C THR A 11 8.43 9.13 11.89
N ASN A 12 9.39 9.42 12.78
CA ASN A 12 10.81 9.45 12.46
C ASN A 12 11.44 8.04 12.38
N ASP A 13 10.75 7.01 12.89
CA ASP A 13 11.23 5.63 12.91
C ASP A 13 10.82 4.86 11.65
N ILE A 14 10.05 5.49 10.75
CA ILE A 14 9.45 4.85 9.59
C ILE A 14 9.68 5.64 8.30
N ILE A 15 9.65 4.92 7.19
CA ILE A 15 9.50 5.49 5.86
C ILE A 15 8.24 4.89 5.25
N PHE A 16 7.30 5.74 4.85
CA PHE A 16 6.04 5.32 4.26
C PHE A 16 6.24 4.93 2.79
N GLN A 17 5.70 3.76 2.40
CA GLN A 17 5.82 3.24 1.05
C GLN A 17 4.46 3.26 0.35
N GLN A 18 4.36 3.94 -0.81
CA GLN A 18 3.18 3.94 -1.68
C GLN A 18 3.61 3.88 -3.15
N ASP A 19 2.69 3.52 -4.05
CA ASP A 19 2.94 3.62 -5.49
C ASP A 19 2.65 5.04 -6.03
N ASN A 20 3.01 5.27 -7.29
CA ASN A 20 2.86 6.55 -7.97
C ASN A 20 1.52 6.70 -8.73
N ASP A 21 0.44 6.02 -8.31
CA ASP A 21 -0.89 6.25 -8.87
C ASP A 21 -1.29 7.72 -8.65
N LEU A 22 -1.90 8.36 -9.65
CA LEU A 22 -2.26 9.79 -9.65
C LEU A 22 -2.99 10.22 -8.37
N LYS A 23 -3.82 9.33 -7.80
CA LYS A 23 -4.54 9.61 -6.54
C LYS A 23 -3.60 9.75 -5.32
N HIS A 24 -2.48 9.04 -5.30
CA HIS A 24 -1.50 9.03 -4.22
C HIS A 24 -0.43 10.13 -4.34
N ILE A 25 -0.29 10.73 -5.52
CA ILE A 25 0.63 11.85 -5.78
C ILE A 25 -0.06 13.21 -5.93
N ALA A 26 -1.36 13.28 -5.64
CA ALA A 26 -2.12 14.53 -5.60
C ALA A 26 -1.49 15.51 -4.59
N THR A 27 -1.54 16.81 -4.90
CA THR A 27 -0.94 17.86 -4.06
C THR A 27 -1.45 17.85 -2.63
N CYS A 28 -2.75 17.61 -2.43
CA CYS A 28 -3.34 17.52 -1.09
C CYS A 28 -2.76 16.36 -0.27
N ILE A 29 -2.45 15.24 -0.91
CA ILE A 29 -1.83 14.08 -0.25
C ILE A 29 -0.38 14.40 0.13
N LYS A 30 0.39 15.03 -0.78
CA LYS A 30 1.75 15.48 -0.48
C LYS A 30 1.81 16.44 0.70
N GLN A 31 0.92 17.45 0.71
CA GLN A 31 0.83 18.39 1.82
C GLN A 31 0.49 17.70 3.14
N TRP A 32 -0.44 16.74 3.12
CA TRP A 32 -0.77 15.97 4.31
C TRP A 32 0.44 15.20 4.87
N PHE A 33 1.28 14.59 4.02
CA PHE A 33 2.49 13.92 4.48
C PHE A 33 3.49 14.89 5.13
N GLU A 34 3.68 16.08 4.54
CA GLU A 34 4.54 17.13 5.07
C GLU A 34 4.05 17.63 6.43
N ASP A 35 2.75 17.95 6.54
CA ASP A 35 2.13 18.45 7.78
C ASP A 35 2.23 17.42 8.92
N ASN A 36 2.21 16.13 8.58
CA ASN A 36 2.34 15.03 9.54
C ASN A 36 3.77 14.54 9.75
N LYS A 37 4.76 15.16 9.09
CA LYS A 37 6.19 14.77 9.17
C LYS A 37 6.42 13.30 8.88
N ILE A 38 5.72 12.79 7.87
CA ILE A 38 5.86 11.41 7.41
C ILE A 38 6.75 11.42 6.17
N GLU A 39 7.90 10.76 6.26
CA GLU A 39 8.76 10.56 5.10
C GLU A 39 8.11 9.54 4.16
N VAL A 40 8.01 9.89 2.88
CA VAL A 40 7.53 8.96 1.83
C VAL A 40 8.72 8.52 1.01
N LEU A 41 8.89 7.20 0.84
CA LEU A 41 9.94 6.63 0.01
C LEU A 41 9.85 7.18 -1.41
N SER A 42 10.96 7.67 -1.95
CA SER A 42 11.01 8.09 -3.35
C SER A 42 10.95 6.88 -4.27
N TRP A 43 10.06 6.92 -5.26
CA TRP A 43 9.76 5.78 -6.11
C TRP A 43 10.05 6.05 -7.58
N PRO A 44 10.73 5.14 -8.29
CA PRO A 44 10.89 5.25 -9.73
C PRO A 44 9.52 5.20 -10.44
N PRO A 45 9.26 6.09 -11.41
CA PRO A 45 8.04 6.04 -12.22
C PRO A 45 7.93 4.70 -12.94
N GLN A 46 6.69 4.23 -13.18
CA GLN A 46 6.40 3.01 -13.93
C GLN A 46 7.05 1.73 -13.37
N SER A 47 7.12 1.59 -12.05
CA SER A 47 7.61 0.38 -11.38
C SER A 47 6.48 -0.44 -10.72
N PRO A 48 5.51 -0.97 -11.50
CA PRO A 48 4.39 -1.74 -10.93
C PRO A 48 4.85 -2.98 -10.18
N ASN A 49 6.00 -3.55 -10.56
CA ASN A 49 6.55 -4.77 -9.98
C ASN A 49 7.17 -4.60 -8.60
N LEU A 50 7.44 -3.36 -8.18
CA LEU A 50 8.07 -3.10 -6.90
C LEU A 50 7.03 -2.88 -5.79
N ASN A 51 5.72 -2.77 -6.10
CA ASN A 51 4.70 -2.47 -5.09
C ASN A 51 4.56 -3.67 -4.15
N PRO A 52 4.97 -3.57 -2.86
CA PRO A 52 4.94 -4.69 -1.93
C PRO A 52 3.54 -5.27 -1.76
N ILE A 53 2.51 -4.40 -1.88
CA ILE A 53 1.11 -4.78 -1.76
C ILE A 53 0.70 -5.64 -2.95
N LYS A 54 1.14 -5.33 -4.18
CA LYS A 54 0.84 -6.15 -5.36
C LYS A 54 1.47 -7.54 -5.26
N HIS A 55 2.71 -7.62 -4.77
CA HIS A 55 3.35 -8.91 -4.55
C HIS A 55 2.59 -9.74 -3.51
N HIS A 56 2.17 -9.12 -2.40
CA HIS A 56 1.34 -9.78 -1.40
C HIS A 56 -0.01 -10.26 -1.95
N TRP A 57 -0.71 -9.42 -2.72
CA TRP A 57 -1.97 -9.82 -3.37
C TRP A 57 -1.79 -10.99 -4.33
N ASN A 58 -0.70 -11.01 -5.09
CA ASN A 58 -0.40 -12.15 -5.96
C ASN A 58 -0.22 -13.44 -5.16
N ASN A 59 0.47 -13.38 -4.02
CA ASN A 59 0.63 -14.55 -3.15
C ASN A 59 -0.72 -15.02 -2.57
N ILE A 60 -1.57 -14.07 -2.17
CA ILE A 60 -2.93 -14.37 -1.70
C ILE A 60 -3.78 -14.99 -2.82
N ASP A 61 -3.74 -14.43 -4.02
CA ASP A 61 -4.46 -14.95 -5.20
C ASP A 61 -4.00 -16.38 -5.56
N CYS A 62 -2.69 -16.63 -5.58
CA CYS A 62 -2.14 -17.98 -5.76
C CYS A 62 -2.63 -18.95 -4.67
N TYR A 63 -2.62 -18.54 -3.41
CA TYR A 63 -3.12 -19.37 -2.30
C TYR A 63 -4.62 -19.66 -2.42
N LEU A 64 -5.42 -18.66 -2.78
CA LEU A 64 -6.86 -18.81 -2.98
C LEU A 64 -7.18 -19.73 -4.15
N ARG A 65 -6.47 -19.65 -5.27
CA ARG A 65 -6.64 -20.55 -6.43
C ARG A 65 -6.22 -21.98 -6.14
N ALA A 66 -5.20 -22.16 -5.30
CA ALA A 66 -4.73 -23.48 -4.88
C ALA A 66 -5.63 -24.11 -3.81
N SER A 67 -6.40 -23.29 -3.09
CA SER A 67 -7.41 -23.75 -2.16
C SER A 67 -8.69 -24.04 -2.93
N GLU A 68 -9.38 -25.17 -2.66
CA GLU A 68 -10.71 -25.46 -3.24
C GLU A 68 -11.81 -24.56 -2.62
N ILE A 69 -11.55 -23.26 -2.55
CA ILE A 69 -12.45 -22.27 -1.98
C ILE A 69 -13.36 -21.79 -3.10
N GLU A 70 -14.66 -22.06 -2.99
CA GLU A 70 -15.67 -21.50 -3.87
C GLU A 70 -15.74 -19.98 -3.63
N ILE A 71 -15.21 -19.19 -4.58
CA ILE A 71 -15.32 -17.73 -4.54
C ILE A 71 -16.78 -17.37 -4.83
N ARG A 72 -17.56 -17.13 -3.78
CA ARG A 72 -18.92 -16.58 -3.91
C ARG A 72 -18.84 -15.12 -4.35
N GLY A 73 -18.90 -14.87 -5.66
CA GLY A 73 -18.97 -13.51 -6.20
C GLY A 73 -18.82 -13.37 -7.71
N GLU A 74 -18.29 -14.35 -8.44
CA GLU A 74 -18.19 -14.27 -9.90
C GLU A 74 -19.50 -14.65 -10.60
N ASN A 75 -20.55 -13.85 -10.38
CA ASN A 75 -21.72 -13.79 -11.25
C ASN A 75 -22.20 -12.34 -11.31
N ILE A 76 -21.36 -11.46 -11.84
CA ILE A 76 -21.80 -10.16 -12.36
C ILE A 76 -21.01 -9.89 -13.64
N LEU A 77 -21.51 -10.46 -14.75
CA LEU A 77 -21.44 -9.85 -16.08
C LEU A 77 -22.86 -9.40 -16.44
#